data_AF-S6BGT5-F1
#
_entry.id   AF-S6BGT5-F1
#
_cell.length_a   1.000
_cell.length_b   1.000
_cell.length_c   1.000
_cell.angle_alpha   90.00
_cell.angle_beta   90.00
_cell.angle_gamma   90.00
#
_symmetry.space_group_name_H-M   'P 1'
#
loop_
_entity.id
_entity.type
_entity.pdbx_description
1 polymer ?
#
loop_
_entity_poly.entity_id
_entity_poly.type
_entity_poly.pdbx_seq_one_letter_code
_entity_poly.pdbx_strand_id
1 'polypeptide(L)'
;MIAIMGGRKKARHKGIGKKRNLKRGIRDLKHRTKDIDQVYESLAKDDMELEHDVQASQGEINAPYAKYCDRHFIDNVSMERHKREKPHKKRLKELYTHQPMEGHFLE
;
A
#
# COMPACT_ATOMS: atom_id res chain seq x y z
N MET A 1 22.88 -53.75 20.04
CA MET A 1 22.69 -52.30 20.25
C MET A 1 22.03 -51.74 18.99
N ILE A 2 20.79 -51.25 19.08
CA ILE A 2 20.06 -50.70 17.92
C ILE A 2 20.21 -49.18 17.94
N ALA A 3 20.92 -48.63 16.96
CA ALA A 3 21.10 -47.18 16.83
C ALA A 3 19.77 -46.54 16.43
N ILE A 4 19.16 -45.76 17.33
CA ILE A 4 18.02 -44.89 17.01
C ILE A 4 18.57 -43.72 16.19
N MET A 5 18.52 -43.83 14.86
CA MET A 5 18.86 -42.73 13.98
C MET A 5 17.87 -41.58 14.18
N GLY A 6 18.25 -40.59 14.97
CA GLY A 6 17.51 -39.34 15.11
C GLY A 6 17.40 -38.66 13.75
N GLY A 7 16.20 -38.68 13.16
CA GLY A 7 15.95 -38.07 11.85
C GLY A 7 16.30 -36.58 11.85
N ARG A 8 17.17 -36.17 10.91
CA ARG A 8 17.50 -34.75 10.68
C ARG A 8 16.24 -33.99 10.24
N LYS A 9 15.55 -33.35 11.20
CA LYS A 9 14.41 -32.48 10.91
C LYS A 9 14.90 -31.31 10.06
N LYS A 10 14.53 -31.30 8.77
CA LYS A 10 14.71 -30.12 7.91
C LYS A 10 14.06 -28.93 8.62
N ALA A 11 14.81 -27.85 8.83
CA ALA A 11 14.29 -26.66 9.49
C ALA A 11 13.06 -26.18 8.73
N ARG A 12 11.87 -26.24 9.35
CA ARG A 12 10.62 -25.76 8.76
C ARG A 12 10.66 -24.24 8.77
N HIS A 13 11.29 -23.66 7.76
CA HIS A 13 11.37 -22.22 7.60
C HIS A 13 9.98 -21.69 7.20
N LYS A 14 9.27 -21.05 8.12
CA LYS A 14 7.95 -20.40 7.86
C LYS A 14 8.06 -19.12 7.01
N GLY A 15 9.08 -19.00 6.16
CA GLY A 15 9.39 -17.77 5.40
C GLY A 15 9.91 -16.60 6.26
N ILE A 16 10.14 -16.81 7.55
CA ILE A 16 10.66 -15.82 8.49
C ILE A 16 12.07 -16.25 8.88
N GLY A 17 13.06 -15.49 8.39
CA GLY A 17 14.47 -15.58 8.82
C GLY A 17 14.57 -15.72 10.33
N LYS A 18 15.49 -16.57 10.84
CA LYS A 18 15.76 -16.74 12.29
C LYS A 18 16.02 -15.42 13.04
N LYS A 19 16.26 -14.30 12.33
CA LYS A 19 16.52 -12.95 12.87
C LYS A 19 15.72 -11.86 12.12
N ARG A 20 14.50 -12.14 11.68
CA ARG A 20 13.68 -11.15 10.96
C ARG A 20 12.48 -10.75 11.81
N ASN A 21 12.57 -9.58 12.44
CA ASN A 21 11.49 -9.01 13.28
C ASN A 21 10.33 -8.44 12.43
N LEU A 22 10.59 -8.08 11.17
CA LEU A 22 9.60 -7.50 10.27
C LEU A 22 9.16 -8.50 9.19
N LYS A 23 7.88 -8.47 8.84
CA LYS A 23 7.31 -9.24 7.72
C LYS A 23 7.87 -8.74 6.39
N ARG A 24 7.91 -9.63 5.39
CA ARG A 24 8.47 -9.33 4.06
C ARG A 24 7.86 -8.08 3.40
N GLY A 25 6.54 -7.95 3.42
CA GLY A 25 5.86 -6.80 2.82
C GLY A 25 6.11 -5.45 3.49
N ILE A 26 6.62 -5.43 4.73
CA ILE A 26 6.98 -4.18 5.43
C ILE A 26 8.47 -3.86 5.19
N ARG A 27 9.31 -4.89 5.03
CA ARG A 27 10.76 -4.75 4.88
C ARG A 27 11.19 -4.44 3.45
N ASP A 28 10.53 -5.07 2.47
CA ASP A 28 10.97 -5.03 1.09
C ASP A 28 10.50 -3.70 0.46
N LEU A 29 11.45 -2.80 0.18
CA LEU A 29 11.17 -1.45 -0.37
C LEU A 29 10.39 -1.46 -1.69
N LYS A 30 10.52 -2.54 -2.48
CA LYS A 30 9.92 -2.69 -3.81
C LYS A 30 8.39 -2.81 -3.81
N HIS A 31 7.78 -3.15 -2.67
CA HIS A 31 6.34 -3.41 -2.56
C HIS A 31 5.64 -2.49 -1.54
N ARG A 32 6.27 -1.36 -1.21
CA ARG A 32 5.71 -0.40 -0.27
C ARG A 32 4.63 0.42 -0.96
N THR A 33 3.49 0.58 -0.29
CA THR A 33 2.41 1.48 -0.73
C THR A 33 2.79 2.94 -0.47
N LYS A 34 2.22 3.88 -1.23
CA LYS A 34 2.39 5.32 -0.96
C LYS A 34 1.98 5.68 0.46
N ASP A 35 2.75 6.58 1.07
CA ASP A 35 2.50 7.08 2.43
C ASP A 35 1.31 8.08 2.45
N ILE A 36 0.83 8.46 3.64
CA ILE A 36 -0.32 9.40 3.75
C ILE A 36 0.04 10.76 3.15
N ASP A 37 1.21 11.30 3.48
CA ASP A 37 1.69 12.59 2.97
C ASP A 37 1.73 12.62 1.44
N GLN A 38 2.29 11.58 0.82
CA GLN A 38 2.39 11.46 -0.64
C GLN A 38 1.01 11.45 -1.31
N VAL A 39 0.03 10.75 -0.68
CA VAL A 39 -1.34 10.74 -1.17
C VAL A 39 -2.00 12.10 -0.97
N TYR A 40 -1.75 12.77 0.16
CA TYR A 40 -2.28 14.10 0.44
C TYR A 40 -1.76 15.14 -0.56
N GLU A 41 -0.46 15.14 -0.85
CA GLU A 41 0.14 15.98 -1.88
C GLU A 41 -0.42 15.67 -3.28
N SER A 42 -0.64 14.40 -3.60
CA SER A 42 -1.22 14.00 -4.89
C SER A 42 -2.66 14.49 -5.03
N LEU A 43 -3.46 14.40 -3.96
CA LEU A 43 -4.85 14.92 -3.96
C LEU A 43 -4.87 16.44 -4.10
N ALA A 44 -3.98 17.15 -3.41
CA ALA A 44 -3.85 18.60 -3.53
C ALA A 44 -3.41 19.04 -4.94
N LYS A 45 -2.54 18.27 -5.59
CA LYS A 45 -2.12 18.49 -6.99
C LYS A 45 -3.25 18.17 -7.98
N ASP A 46 -3.97 17.07 -7.80
CA ASP A 46 -5.13 16.67 -8.61
C ASP A 46 -6.22 17.76 -8.61
N ASP A 47 -6.47 18.41 -7.47
CA ASP A 47 -7.44 19.52 -7.39
C ASP A 47 -6.99 20.74 -8.21
N MET A 48 -5.68 20.89 -8.45
CA MET A 48 -5.11 21.94 -9.30
C MET A 48 -4.93 21.52 -10.77
N GLU A 49 -4.76 20.21 -11.03
CA GLU A 49 -4.48 19.63 -12.34
C GLU A 49 -5.75 19.12 -13.06
N LEU A 50 -6.94 19.30 -12.44
CA LEU A 50 -8.24 18.96 -13.03
C LEU A 50 -8.58 19.69 -14.35
N GLU A 51 -7.73 20.62 -14.80
CA GLU A 51 -7.78 21.25 -16.12
C GLU A 51 -6.97 20.50 -17.21
N HIS A 52 -5.99 19.64 -16.87
CA HIS A 52 -5.10 19.03 -17.86
C HIS A 52 -4.81 17.54 -17.58
N ASP A 53 -4.95 16.74 -18.64
CA ASP A 53 -4.47 15.35 -18.79
C ASP A 53 -5.26 14.22 -18.11
N VAL A 54 -6.48 14.07 -18.63
CA VAL A 54 -7.03 12.73 -18.89
C VAL A 54 -6.05 11.99 -19.82
N GLN A 55 -5.39 10.95 -19.28
CA GLN A 55 -4.48 10.00 -19.93
C GLN A 55 -2.99 10.37 -19.99
N ALA A 56 -2.19 9.76 -19.12
CA ALA A 56 -0.94 9.16 -19.56
C ALA A 56 -0.43 8.07 -18.59
N SER A 57 -0.12 6.91 -19.18
CA SER A 57 0.83 5.90 -18.70
C SER A 57 0.49 5.06 -17.47
N GLN A 58 -0.53 4.19 -17.55
CA GLN A 58 -0.33 2.81 -17.08
C GLN A 58 -1.28 1.80 -17.74
N GLY A 59 -0.97 1.44 -19.00
CA GLY A 59 -1.14 0.08 -19.55
C GLY A 59 -2.52 -0.54 -19.76
N GLU A 60 -3.59 -0.14 -19.08
CA GLU A 60 -4.88 -0.82 -19.18
C GLU A 60 -6.04 0.19 -19.17
N ILE A 61 -6.58 0.42 -20.38
CA ILE A 61 -7.95 0.87 -20.69
C ILE A 61 -8.78 1.21 -19.44
N ASN A 62 -8.80 2.49 -19.04
CA ASN A 62 -9.72 3.06 -18.05
C ASN A 62 -10.07 2.16 -16.85
N ALA A 63 -9.08 1.46 -16.30
CA ALA A 63 -9.30 0.62 -15.13
C ALA A 63 -9.77 1.48 -13.94
N PRO A 64 -10.86 1.12 -13.26
CA PRO A 64 -11.38 1.92 -12.15
C PRO A 64 -10.33 2.11 -11.06
N TYR A 65 -10.15 3.37 -10.62
CA TYR A 65 -9.08 3.76 -9.72
C TYR A 65 -9.61 4.45 -8.45
N ALA A 66 -9.08 4.06 -7.28
CA ALA A 66 -9.40 4.69 -6.01
C ALA A 66 -8.26 5.61 -5.53
N LYS A 67 -8.40 6.92 -5.78
CA LYS A 67 -7.41 7.97 -5.47
C LYS A 67 -6.92 7.93 -4.01
N TYR A 68 -7.83 7.86 -3.04
CA TYR A 68 -7.51 7.87 -1.61
C TYR A 68 -6.67 6.67 -1.13
N CYS A 69 -6.69 5.57 -1.89
CA CYS A 69 -6.01 4.32 -1.53
C CYS A 69 -4.90 3.93 -2.50
N ASP A 70 -4.68 4.70 -3.57
CA ASP A 70 -3.69 4.45 -4.63
C ASP A 70 -3.77 3.02 -5.20
N ARG A 71 -4.99 2.59 -5.54
CA ARG A 71 -5.26 1.22 -6.02
C ARG A 71 -6.06 1.22 -7.31
N HIS A 72 -5.57 0.42 -8.26
CA HIS A 72 -6.25 0.09 -9.51
C HIS A 72 -7.09 -1.17 -9.31
N PHE A 73 -8.26 -1.20 -9.93
CA PHE A 73 -9.22 -2.28 -9.89
C PHE A 73 -9.48 -2.79 -11.31
N ILE A 74 -9.82 -4.07 -11.41
CA ILE A 74 -10.18 -4.69 -12.69
C ILE A 74 -11.59 -4.25 -13.09
N ASP A 75 -12.55 -4.29 -12.15
CA ASP A 75 -13.97 -3.99 -12.40
C ASP A 75 -14.52 -2.87 -11.50
N ASN A 76 -15.53 -2.14 -12.00
CA ASN A 76 -16.24 -1.11 -11.23
C ASN A 76 -16.89 -1.67 -9.96
N VAL A 77 -17.47 -2.87 -10.05
CA VAL A 77 -18.10 -3.55 -8.90
C VAL A 77 -17.08 -3.79 -7.78
N SER A 78 -15.84 -4.14 -8.14
CA SER A 78 -14.77 -4.39 -7.17
C SER A 78 -14.32 -3.11 -6.47
N MET A 79 -14.28 -1.97 -7.19
CA MET A 79 -14.02 -0.65 -6.63
C MET A 79 -15.14 -0.21 -5.69
N GLU A 80 -16.41 -0.39 -6.06
CA GLU A 80 -17.53 -0.05 -5.19
C GLU A 80 -17.56 -0.88 -3.91
N ARG A 81 -17.26 -2.17 -4.01
CA ARG A 81 -17.10 -3.02 -2.83
C ARG A 81 -15.99 -2.50 -1.92
N HIS A 82 -14.83 -2.17 -2.50
CA HIS A 82 -13.71 -1.59 -1.75
C HIS A 82 -14.11 -0.31 -0.98
N LYS A 83 -14.88 0.60 -1.59
CA LYS A 83 -15.36 1.83 -0.92
C LYS A 83 -16.18 1.55 0.34
N ARG A 84 -16.89 0.42 0.39
CA ARG A 84 -17.72 0.02 1.55
C ARG A 84 -16.91 -0.64 2.66
N GLU A 85 -15.73 -1.17 2.34
CA GLU A 85 -14.88 -1.90 3.27
C GLU A 85 -14.24 -0.99 4.34
N LYS A 86 -14.01 -1.56 5.52
CA LYS A 86 -13.35 -0.90 6.65
C LYS A 86 -11.98 -0.28 6.33
N PRO A 87 -11.04 -0.93 5.60
CA PRO A 87 -9.76 -0.33 5.24
C PRO A 87 -9.90 1.00 4.53
N HIS A 88 -10.83 1.10 3.57
CA HIS A 88 -11.06 2.34 2.84
C HIS A 88 -11.55 3.46 3.77
N LYS A 89 -12.55 3.18 4.61
CA LYS A 89 -13.07 4.14 5.58
C LYS A 89 -12.02 4.60 6.59
N LYS A 90 -11.16 3.68 7.03
CA LYS A 90 -10.03 4.01 7.91
C LYS A 90 -9.07 4.98 7.22
N ARG A 91 -8.74 4.71 5.95
CA ARG A 91 -7.87 5.57 5.15
C ARG A 91 -8.44 6.98 4.94
N LEU A 92 -9.75 7.08 4.66
CA LEU A 92 -10.43 8.38 4.58
C LEU A 92 -10.37 9.15 5.89
N LYS A 93 -10.58 8.46 7.02
CA LYS A 93 -10.46 9.09 8.34
C LYS A 93 -9.03 9.57 8.60
N GLU A 94 -8.04 8.74 8.29
CA GLU A 94 -6.61 9.10 8.41
C GLU A 94 -6.30 10.37 7.62
N LEU A 95 -6.73 10.44 6.35
CA LEU A 95 -6.55 11.61 5.48
C LEU A 95 -7.27 12.85 6.02
N TYR A 96 -8.48 12.71 6.55
CA TYR A 96 -9.23 13.84 7.12
C TYR A 96 -8.58 14.40 8.40
N THR A 97 -8.02 13.51 9.23
CA THR A 97 -7.30 13.91 10.45
C THR A 97 -5.86 14.31 10.18
N HIS A 98 -5.37 14.11 8.96
CA HIS A 98 -3.99 14.37 8.60
C HIS A 98 -3.76 15.87 8.59
N GLN A 99 -3.07 16.38 9.60
CA GLN A 99 -2.47 17.70 9.54
C GLN A 99 -1.13 17.53 8.82
N PRO A 100 -0.93 18.12 7.63
CA PRO A 100 0.39 18.13 7.03
C PRO A 100 1.33 18.79 8.03
N MET A 101 2.50 18.18 8.27
CA MET A 101 3.54 18.81 9.06
C MET A 101 4.01 20.03 8.26
N GLU A 102 3.43 21.20 8.57
CA GLU A 102 3.88 22.48 8.03
C GLU A 102 5.38 22.61 8.29
N GLY A 103 6.11 22.94 7.23
CA GLY A 103 7.54 22.70 7.16
C GLY A 103 8.33 23.26 8.35
N HIS A 104 9.27 22.46 8.83
CA HIS A 104 10.57 23.00 9.21
C HIS A 104 11.25 23.53 7.93
N PHE A 105 10.76 24.67 7.44
CA PHE A 105 11.60 25.60 6.69
C PHE A 105 12.62 26.09 7.70
N LEU A 106 13.83 25.52 7.62
CA LEU A 106 15.00 26.12 8.23
C LEU A 106 15.18 27.49 7.55
N GLU A 107 14.95 28.57 8.30
CA GLU A 107 15.51 29.90 7.99
C GLU A 107 17.04 29.85 8.01
#